data_AF-A0A387HMJ1-F1
#
_entry.id   AF-A0A387HMJ1-F1
#
_cell.length_a   1.000
_cell.length_b   1.000
_cell.length_c   1.000
_cell.angle_alpha   90.00
_cell.angle_beta   90.00
_cell.angle_gamma   90.00
#
_symmetry.space_group_name_H-M   'P 1'
#
loop_
_entity.id
_entity.type
_entity.pdbx_description
1 polymer ?
#
loop_
_entity_poly.entity_id
_entity_poly.type
_entity_poly.pdbx_seq_one_letter_code
_entity_poly.pdbx_strand_id
1 'polypeptide(L)'
;MFVRTESLPQAPQQHMTVRVHTPIGSAVVVWRGHPGEADGQHLIEWTVDADINWGRNSRPAAASEPELRQEGDQVVMCGRLHLTADGASYLQMGPWSVLFDQASPIPSSMSESWVEISVATQRVALYPCRI
;
A
#
# COMPACT_ATOMS: atom_id res chain seq x y z
N MET A 1 -8.92 -9.38 0.52
CA MET A 1 -9.23 -8.58 -0.70
C MET A 1 -8.92 -9.39 -1.95
N PHE A 2 -9.77 -9.41 -2.99
CA PHE A 2 -9.40 -10.08 -4.24
C PHE A 2 -8.58 -9.16 -5.15
N VAL A 3 -7.40 -9.63 -5.56
CA VAL A 3 -6.51 -8.93 -6.50
C VAL A 3 -6.02 -9.91 -7.57
N ARG A 4 -5.55 -9.37 -8.70
CA ARG A 4 -4.75 -10.15 -9.66
C ARG A 4 -3.28 -9.83 -9.45
N THR A 5 -2.42 -10.83 -9.41
CA THR A 5 -0.97 -10.67 -9.34
C THR A 5 -0.28 -11.27 -10.56
N GLU A 6 0.83 -10.66 -10.94
CA GLU A 6 1.74 -11.08 -12.01
C GLU A 6 3.17 -11.17 -11.43
N SER A 7 3.79 -12.34 -11.52
CA SER A 7 5.17 -12.58 -11.12
C SER A 7 6.11 -11.80 -12.03
N LEU A 8 7.11 -11.17 -11.43
CA LEU A 8 8.15 -10.46 -12.17
C LEU A 8 9.42 -11.32 -12.24
N PRO A 9 10.22 -11.25 -13.31
CA PRO A 9 11.51 -11.91 -13.37
C PRO A 9 12.41 -11.46 -12.21
N GLN A 10 12.98 -12.41 -11.48
CA GLN A 10 13.77 -12.11 -10.28
C GLN A 10 15.21 -12.61 -10.36
N ALA A 11 16.11 -11.83 -9.76
CA ALA A 11 17.44 -12.31 -9.43
C ALA A 11 17.35 -13.32 -8.25
N PRO A 12 18.17 -14.38 -8.20
CA PRO A 12 18.05 -15.51 -7.27
C PRO A 12 18.09 -15.21 -5.75
N GLN A 13 18.32 -13.97 -5.34
CA GLN A 13 18.57 -13.58 -3.94
C GLN A 13 17.64 -12.48 -3.41
N GLN A 14 16.62 -12.08 -4.17
CA GLN A 14 15.70 -11.01 -3.75
C GLN A 14 14.37 -11.58 -3.25
N HIS A 15 13.72 -10.88 -2.31
CA HIS A 15 12.34 -11.17 -1.90
C HIS A 15 11.44 -11.25 -3.13
N MET A 16 10.48 -12.18 -3.14
CA MET A 16 9.57 -12.28 -4.26
C MET A 16 8.77 -11.00 -4.45
N THR A 17 8.71 -10.48 -5.66
CA THR A 17 7.94 -9.30 -6.02
C THR A 17 6.95 -9.64 -7.13
N VAL A 18 5.74 -9.14 -6.98
CA VAL A 18 4.67 -9.26 -7.97
C VAL A 18 4.18 -7.88 -8.34
N ARG A 19 3.67 -7.73 -9.57
CA ARG A 19 2.79 -6.61 -9.91
C ARG A 19 1.38 -6.97 -9.46
N VAL A 20 0.83 -6.21 -8.53
CA VAL A 20 -0.56 -6.32 -8.10
C VAL A 20 -1.44 -5.40 -8.93
N HIS A 21 -2.57 -5.91 -9.41
CA HIS A 21 -3.58 -5.19 -10.15
C HIS A 21 -4.85 -5.09 -9.31
N THR A 22 -5.32 -3.86 -9.16
CA THR A 22 -6.50 -3.52 -8.38
C THR A 22 -7.40 -2.57 -9.18
N PRO A 23 -8.68 -2.41 -8.82
CA PRO A 23 -9.56 -1.42 -9.47
C PRO A 23 -9.07 0.03 -9.48
N ILE A 24 -8.18 0.42 -8.55
CA ILE A 24 -7.66 1.80 -8.42
C ILE A 24 -6.22 1.94 -8.95
N GLY A 25 -5.71 0.91 -9.63
CA GLY A 25 -4.39 0.93 -10.26
C GLY A 25 -3.52 -0.27 -9.90
N SER A 26 -2.21 -0.14 -10.11
CA SER A 26 -1.27 -1.24 -9.98
C SER A 26 0.09 -0.79 -9.45
N ALA A 27 0.74 -1.66 -8.68
CA ALA A 27 2.06 -1.41 -8.13
C ALA A 27 2.87 -2.71 -8.03
N VAL A 28 4.18 -2.58 -7.86
CA VAL A 28 5.09 -3.70 -7.58
C VAL A 28 5.29 -3.77 -6.07
N VAL A 29 5.03 -4.96 -5.52
CA VAL A 29 5.00 -5.20 -4.06
C VAL A 29 5.62 -6.56 -3.74
N VAL A 30 6.01 -6.75 -2.49
CA VAL A 30 6.55 -8.03 -2.01
C VAL A 30 5.44 -9.08 -1.90
N TRP A 31 5.69 -10.27 -2.43
CA TRP A 31 4.87 -11.45 -2.23
C TRP A 31 5.41 -12.28 -1.08
N ARG A 32 4.56 -12.61 -0.11
CA ARG A 32 4.89 -13.44 1.06
C ARG A 32 4.25 -14.83 1.01
N GLY A 33 3.64 -15.19 -0.10
CA GLY A 33 3.11 -16.53 -0.37
C GLY A 33 4.14 -17.49 -0.96
N HIS A 34 3.67 -18.67 -1.38
CA HIS A 34 4.50 -19.60 -2.13
C HIS A 34 4.83 -19.03 -3.52
N PRO A 35 6.10 -19.08 -3.99
CA PRO A 35 6.47 -18.49 -5.26
C PRO A 35 5.77 -19.08 -6.49
N GLY A 36 5.53 -20.39 -6.49
CA GLY A 36 4.80 -21.08 -7.56
C GLY A 36 3.31 -20.75 -7.61
N GLU A 37 2.79 -19.99 -6.64
CA GLU A 37 1.38 -19.61 -6.54
C GLU A 37 1.19 -18.09 -6.70
N ALA A 38 2.21 -17.34 -7.12
CA ALA A 38 2.16 -15.89 -7.12
C ALA A 38 1.43 -15.29 -8.33
N ASP A 39 1.27 -16.04 -9.41
CA ASP A 39 0.52 -15.64 -10.60
C ASP A 39 -0.95 -16.03 -10.48
N GLY A 40 -1.86 -15.08 -10.68
CA GLY A 40 -3.29 -15.36 -10.76
C GLY A 40 -4.15 -14.45 -9.90
N GLN A 41 -5.31 -14.97 -9.49
CA GLN A 41 -6.25 -14.26 -8.63
C GLN A 41 -6.10 -14.76 -7.19
N HIS A 42 -5.96 -13.82 -6.26
CA HIS A 42 -5.72 -14.13 -4.86
C HIS A 42 -6.63 -13.32 -3.95
N LEU A 43 -7.17 -13.97 -2.94
CA LEU A 43 -7.59 -13.29 -1.73
C LEU A 43 -6.33 -12.97 -0.93
N ILE A 44 -6.06 -11.69 -0.70
CA ILE A 44 -4.87 -11.23 0.03
C ILE A 44 -5.25 -10.42 1.27
N GLU A 45 -4.30 -10.42 2.20
CA GLU A 45 -4.05 -9.34 3.15
C GLU A 45 -2.83 -8.55 2.67
N TRP A 46 -2.78 -7.26 2.99
CA TRP A 46 -1.65 -6.39 2.68
C TRP A 46 -1.18 -5.66 3.93
N THR A 47 0.13 -5.44 3.99
CA THR A 47 0.77 -4.70 5.08
C THR A 47 1.71 -3.67 4.49
N VAL A 48 1.84 -2.53 5.17
CA VAL A 48 2.82 -1.51 4.85
C VAL A 48 3.72 -1.30 6.06
N ASP A 49 4.96 -1.74 5.96
CA ASP A 49 6.00 -1.57 6.99
C ASP A 49 6.67 -0.20 6.82
N ALA A 50 5.88 0.86 7.05
CA ALA A 50 6.35 2.23 7.00
C ALA A 50 5.53 3.14 7.89
N ASP A 51 6.21 4.05 8.57
CA ASP A 51 5.55 5.11 9.32
C ASP A 51 5.19 6.28 8.40
N ILE A 52 4.11 6.97 8.74
CA ILE A 52 3.80 8.28 8.17
C ILE A 52 4.78 9.32 8.72
N ASN A 53 5.52 9.93 7.79
CA ASN A 53 6.42 11.05 8.01
C ASN A 53 5.91 12.24 7.18
N TRP A 54 5.15 13.13 7.83
CA TRP A 54 4.48 14.24 7.17
C TRP A 54 5.46 15.17 6.47
N GLY A 55 5.20 15.48 5.20
CA GLY A 55 6.09 16.30 4.34
C GLY A 55 7.30 15.55 3.78
N ARG A 56 7.56 14.30 4.20
CA ARG A 56 8.66 13.48 3.68
C ARG A 56 8.17 12.36 2.77
N ASN A 57 7.30 11.50 3.30
CA ASN A 57 6.71 10.39 2.54
C ASN A 57 5.19 10.50 2.42
N SER A 58 4.60 11.51 3.06
CA SER A 58 3.17 11.81 2.95
C SER A 58 2.92 13.30 2.74
N ARG A 59 1.85 13.62 2.00
CA ARG A 59 1.43 14.98 1.67
C ARG A 59 -0.05 15.03 1.28
N PRO A 60 -0.68 16.22 1.24
CA PRO A 60 -2.01 16.35 0.63
C PRO A 60 -1.99 15.83 -0.80
N ALA A 61 -2.98 15.02 -1.17
CA ALA A 61 -3.11 14.53 -2.53
C ALA A 61 -3.58 15.65 -3.47
N ALA A 62 -3.10 15.63 -4.71
CA ALA A 62 -3.53 16.58 -5.74
C ALA A 62 -4.96 16.31 -6.24
N ALA A 63 -5.39 15.04 -6.19
CA ALA A 63 -6.71 14.60 -6.60
C ALA A 63 -7.49 14.00 -5.41
N SER A 64 -8.82 14.11 -5.50
CA SER A 64 -9.75 13.59 -4.48
C SER A 64 -10.31 12.22 -4.88
N GLU A 65 -9.43 11.31 -5.28
CA GLU A 65 -9.78 9.97 -5.74
C GLU A 65 -8.77 8.91 -5.27
N PRO A 66 -9.20 7.66 -5.05
CA PRO A 66 -8.30 6.61 -4.60
C PRO A 66 -7.41 6.15 -5.75
N GLU A 67 -6.13 5.94 -5.47
CA GLU A 67 -5.15 5.53 -6.47
C GLU A 67 -4.09 4.61 -5.87
N LEU A 68 -3.66 3.63 -6.65
CA LEU A 68 -2.46 2.83 -6.41
C LEU A 68 -1.58 2.86 -7.65
N ARG A 69 -0.34 3.32 -7.52
CA ARG A 69 0.58 3.42 -8.66
C ARG A 69 2.03 3.16 -8.26
N GLN A 70 2.85 2.82 -9.27
CA GLN A 70 4.29 2.67 -9.13
C GLN A 70 5.01 3.92 -9.62
N GLU A 71 5.95 4.44 -8.82
CA GLU A 71 6.93 5.47 -9.21
C GLU A 71 8.34 4.98 -8.93
N GLY A 72 9.08 4.51 -9.95
CA GLY A 72 10.41 3.95 -9.75
C GLY A 72 10.35 2.74 -8.82
N ASP A 73 11.01 2.82 -7.65
CA ASP A 73 11.00 1.81 -6.59
C ASP A 73 9.99 2.11 -5.47
N GLN A 74 9.14 3.13 -5.64
CA GLN A 74 8.11 3.51 -4.69
C GLN A 74 6.72 3.04 -5.13
N VAL A 75 5.95 2.58 -4.16
CA VAL A 75 4.51 2.38 -4.23
C VAL A 75 3.86 3.62 -3.68
N VAL A 76 2.99 4.22 -4.47
CA VAL A 76 2.24 5.41 -4.05
C VAL A 76 0.77 5.08 -3.92
N MET A 77 0.23 5.51 -2.78
CA MET A 77 -1.10 5.22 -2.28
C MET A 77 -1.81 6.53 -2.02
N CYS A 78 -2.91 6.77 -2.74
CA CYS A 78 -3.78 7.93 -2.54
C CYS A 78 -5.10 7.48 -1.92
N GLY A 79 -5.50 8.11 -0.82
CA GLY A 79 -6.72 7.77 -0.11
C GLY A 79 -7.15 8.85 0.88
N ARG A 80 -8.26 8.62 1.56
CA ARG A 80 -8.68 9.48 2.68
C ARG A 80 -7.97 9.04 3.95
N LEU A 81 -7.25 9.96 4.58
CA LEU A 81 -6.60 9.70 5.85
C LEU A 81 -7.63 9.78 6.98
N HIS A 82 -7.64 8.81 7.87
CA HIS A 82 -8.43 8.85 9.09
C HIS A 82 -7.49 8.76 10.30
N LEU A 83 -7.71 9.64 11.27
CA LEU A 83 -7.03 9.65 12.55
C LEU A 83 -8.03 9.20 13.61
N THR A 84 -7.68 8.18 14.38
CA THR A 84 -8.54 7.66 15.44
C THR A 84 -8.18 8.28 16.79
N ALA A 85 -9.12 8.26 17.74
CA ALA A 85 -8.93 8.89 19.05
C ALA A 85 -7.83 8.23 19.90
N ASP A 86 -7.51 6.97 19.63
CA ASP A 86 -6.42 6.21 20.26
C ASP A 86 -5.05 6.46 19.59
N GLY A 87 -4.98 7.35 18.58
CA GLY A 87 -3.75 7.75 17.91
C GLY A 87 -3.35 6.87 16.73
N ALA A 88 -4.15 5.86 16.36
CA ALA A 88 -3.91 5.12 15.13
C ALA A 88 -4.25 5.97 13.89
N SER A 89 -3.67 5.58 12.75
CA SER A 89 -3.98 6.20 11.47
C SER A 89 -4.20 5.13 10.41
N TYR A 90 -5.17 5.38 9.53
CA TYR A 90 -5.36 4.54 8.37
C TYR A 90 -5.68 5.34 7.12
N LEU A 91 -5.22 4.83 5.98
CA LEU A 91 -5.53 5.37 4.67
C LEU A 91 -6.64 4.54 4.04
N GLN A 92 -7.79 5.16 3.79
CA GLN A 92 -8.91 4.57 3.08
C GLN A 92 -8.73 4.76 1.56
N MET A 93 -8.44 3.67 0.86
CA MET A 93 -8.28 3.62 -0.59
C MET A 93 -9.45 2.84 -1.22
N GLY A 94 -10.47 3.55 -1.66
CA GLY A 94 -11.70 2.92 -2.18
C GLY A 94 -12.37 2.09 -1.07
N PRO A 95 -12.64 0.79 -1.28
CA PRO A 95 -13.21 -0.09 -0.25
C PRO A 95 -12.16 -0.67 0.71
N TRP A 96 -10.89 -0.24 0.65
CA TRP A 96 -9.81 -0.82 1.44
C TRP A 96 -9.21 0.17 2.43
N SER A 97 -8.71 -0.36 3.55
CA SER A 97 -8.02 0.42 4.58
C SER A 97 -6.61 -0.15 4.76
N VAL A 98 -5.61 0.74 4.87
CA VAL A 98 -4.23 0.40 5.23
C VAL A 98 -3.91 1.11 6.53
N LEU A 99 -3.48 0.36 7.53
CA LEU A 99 -3.02 0.91 8.80
C LEU A 99 -1.59 1.44 8.65
N PHE A 100 -1.33 2.57 9.30
CA PHE A 100 -0.01 3.16 9.40
C PHE A 100 0.28 3.63 10.82
N ASP A 101 1.52 3.43 11.23
CA ASP A 101 2.08 4.08 12.41
C ASP A 101 2.50 5.52 12.07
N GLN A 102 2.55 6.39 13.08
CA GLN A 102 2.91 7.80 12.94
C GLN A 102 4.29 8.05 13.53
N ALA A 103 5.29 8.37 12.70
CA ALA A 103 6.63 8.77 13.17
C ALA A 103 6.69 10.25 13.59
N SER A 104 5.73 11.04 13.12
CA SER A 104 5.60 12.47 13.43
C SER A 104 4.11 12.83 13.55
N PRO A 105 3.73 13.80 14.40
CA PRO A 105 2.34 14.26 14.48
C PRO A 105 1.81 14.70 13.12
N ILE A 106 0.71 14.10 12.68
CA ILE A 106 -0.03 14.55 11.51
C ILE A 106 -0.89 15.75 11.93
N PRO A 107 -0.96 16.84 11.14
CA PRO A 107 -1.84 17.96 11.48
C PRO A 107 -3.29 17.48 11.59
N SER A 108 -3.99 17.85 12.66
CA SER A 108 -5.37 17.40 12.92
C SER A 108 -6.34 17.80 11.81
N SER A 109 -6.07 18.90 11.10
CA SER A 109 -6.82 19.34 9.91
C SER A 109 -6.76 18.36 8.74
N MET A 110 -5.84 17.40 8.76
CA MET A 110 -5.71 16.37 7.73
C MET A 110 -6.62 15.17 7.95
N SER A 111 -7.30 15.06 9.10
CA SER A 111 -8.28 13.99 9.28
C SER A 111 -9.38 14.12 8.23
N GLU A 112 -9.78 12.99 7.65
CA GLU A 112 -10.72 12.83 6.54
C GLU A 112 -10.30 13.49 5.21
N SER A 113 -9.08 14.03 5.14
CA SER A 113 -8.55 14.67 3.94
C SER A 113 -7.88 13.65 3.00
N TRP A 114 -7.81 14.01 1.72
CA TRP A 114 -7.08 13.21 0.74
C TRP A 114 -5.57 13.38 0.91
N VAL A 115 -4.89 12.26 1.10
CA VAL A 115 -3.46 12.17 1.35
C VAL A 115 -2.85 11.16 0.39
N GLU A 116 -1.67 11.51 -0.10
CA GLU A 116 -0.80 10.63 -0.85
C GLU A 116 0.34 10.18 0.07
N ILE A 117 0.61 8.87 0.09
CA ILE A 117 1.72 8.26 0.82
C ILE A 117 2.58 7.46 -0.16
N SER A 118 3.88 7.74 -0.18
CA SER A 118 4.88 7.06 -1.02
C SER A 118 5.80 6.23 -0.15
N VAL A 119 5.94 4.93 -0.44
CA VAL A 119 6.77 4.01 0.34
C VAL A 119 7.55 3.09 -0.58
N ALA A 120 8.73 2.64 -0.15
CA ALA A 120 9.52 1.70 -0.94
C ALA A 120 8.76 0.39 -1.18
N THR A 121 8.86 -0.18 -2.38
CA THR A 121 8.24 -1.46 -2.77
C THR A 121 8.51 -2.58 -1.75
N GLN A 122 9.70 -2.61 -1.16
CA GLN A 122 10.12 -3.64 -0.20
C GLN A 122 9.37 -3.57 1.13
N ARG A 123 8.67 -2.46 1.40
CA ARG A 123 7.86 -2.23 2.60
C ARG A 123 6.38 -2.54 2.39
N VAL A 124 5.94 -2.81 1.17
CA VAL A 124 4.56 -3.22 0.88
C VAL A 124 4.55 -4.71 0.61
N ALA A 125 3.84 -5.48 1.43
CA ALA A 125 3.80 -6.93 1.33
C ALA A 125 2.37 -7.46 1.21
N LEU A 126 2.17 -8.43 0.33
CA LEU A 126 0.94 -9.20 0.16
C LEU A 126 1.09 -10.60 0.76
N TYR A 127 0.09 -11.00 1.52
CA TYR A 127 -0.05 -12.33 2.11
C TYR A 127 -1.28 -13.00 1.52
N PRO A 128 -1.15 -14.12 0.77
CA PRO A 128 -2.32 -14.85 0.31
C PRO A 128 -3.05 -15.48 1.49
N CYS A 129 -4.37 -15.29 1.52
CA CYS A 129 -5.27 -15.97 2.44
C CYS A 129 -5.65 -17.34 1.83
N ARG A 130 -5.65 -18.39 2.65
CA ARG A 130 -6.28 -19.66 2.27
C ARG A 130 -7.80 -19.52 2.40
N ILE A 131 -8.53 -19.96 1.39
CA ILE A 131 -9.99 -20.07 1.40
C ILE A 131 -10.34 -21.55 1.62
#